data_AF-A0A1G7QJT2-F1
#
_entry.id   AF-A0A1G7QJT2-F1
#
_cell.length_a   1.000
_cell.length_b   1.000
_cell.length_c   1.000
_cell.angle_alpha   90.00
_cell.angle_beta   90.00
_cell.angle_gamma   90.00
#
_symmetry.space_group_name_H-M   'P 1'
#
loop_
_entity.id
_entity.type
_entity.pdbx_description
1 polymer ?
#
loop_
_entity_poly.entity_id
_entity_poly.type
_entity_poly.pdbx_seq_one_letter_code
_entity_poly.pdbx_strand_id
1 'polypeptide(L)'
;MHVVPRFRATAVVAAAALLMAGCATGPGLAKTNSPRRTVQAGAERDPADPSATTRPSAQPGKPVDPAFAAERLRLVDPCAVIEKDLLETVGTPSRYSSSNYTRCSNYMKDKAGKTLSVTIDIGYSLTSTDLKNATKTIAGLKSGEQKLSSSCFITAVTQESPGMAVRVQITTGSGSEAAEPCEPGRKVLEGAIRKLRGNPAKYSPGKGSPVEVDPCEIVDKAMLSPVLGASPRALPFGLHQCSWTGQSAQMQLDIKTVRIPKDGKFDSKSVEVDLGDGLKGYQAFKDTSYPSCELVIVRTKDTSDAGEIVEFIVGGSKSKEFDRCEATQAFAKAVLPKLPSA
;
A
#
# COMPACT_ATOMS: atom_id res chain seq x y z
N MET A 1 23.29 -50.28 -1.47
CA MET A 1 23.36 -51.68 -1.00
C MET A 1 22.45 -51.79 0.22
N HIS A 2 21.13 -51.92 0.09
CA HIS A 2 20.37 -53.18 -0.05
C HIS A 2 20.79 -54.26 0.96
N VAL A 3 20.00 -54.44 2.03
CA VAL A 3 19.42 -55.74 2.47
C VAL A 3 18.16 -55.46 3.32
N VAL A 4 17.08 -56.15 3.00
CA VAL A 4 15.82 -56.29 3.77
C VAL A 4 15.70 -57.76 4.21
N PRO A 5 15.11 -58.07 5.37
CA PRO A 5 14.03 -59.08 5.42
C PRO A 5 12.90 -58.63 6.39
N ARG A 6 11.62 -58.53 6.00
CA ARG A 6 10.55 -59.54 5.84
C ARG A 6 10.15 -60.32 7.09
N PHE A 7 8.81 -60.45 7.26
CA PHE A 7 7.96 -61.27 8.15
C PHE A 7 7.09 -60.41 9.10
N ARG A 8 5.77 -60.54 9.26
CA ARG A 8 4.73 -61.49 8.81
C ARG A 8 3.38 -60.77 8.69
N ALA A 9 2.53 -61.28 7.81
CA ALA A 9 1.12 -60.94 7.69
C ALA A 9 0.28 -61.65 8.76
N THR A 10 -0.77 -60.98 9.24
CA THR A 10 -1.98 -61.61 9.79
C THR A 10 -3.17 -60.74 9.45
N ALA A 11 -4.04 -61.26 8.58
CA ALA A 11 -5.37 -60.75 8.30
C ALA A 11 -6.38 -61.50 9.18
N VAL A 12 -7.36 -60.80 9.75
CA VAL A 12 -8.64 -61.40 10.18
C VAL A 12 -9.77 -60.45 9.79
N VAL A 13 -10.77 -61.05 9.13
CA VAL A 13 -12.00 -60.52 8.54
C VAL A 13 -13.17 -60.84 9.48
N ALA A 14 -14.17 -59.95 9.60
CA ALA A 14 -15.63 -60.23 9.72
C ALA A 14 -16.36 -58.97 10.24
N ALA A 15 -17.20 -58.28 9.45
CA ALA A 15 -18.62 -58.57 9.14
C ALA A 15 -19.52 -58.44 10.39
N ALA A 16 -20.26 -57.33 10.56
CA ALA A 16 -21.60 -57.07 9.99
C ALA A 16 -22.71 -57.98 10.55
N ALA A 17 -23.51 -57.44 11.49
CA ALA A 17 -24.96 -57.66 11.62
C ALA A 17 -25.46 -57.12 12.97
N LEU A 18 -26.20 -56.00 12.97
CA LEU A 18 -27.27 -55.78 13.96
C LEU A 18 -28.46 -55.15 13.23
N LEU A 19 -29.53 -55.94 13.20
CA LEU A 19 -30.80 -55.73 12.52
C LEU A 19 -31.72 -54.83 13.36
N MET A 20 -32.36 -53.89 12.67
CA MET A 20 -33.80 -53.62 12.65
C MET A 20 -34.61 -53.83 13.95
N ALA A 21 -35.06 -52.73 14.57
CA ALA A 21 -36.38 -52.59 15.18
C ALA A 21 -36.73 -51.11 15.45
N GLY A 22 -37.92 -50.67 15.03
CA GLY A 22 -38.62 -49.53 15.65
C GLY A 22 -38.98 -48.33 14.77
N CYS A 23 -40.02 -48.48 13.93
CA CYS A 23 -40.79 -47.35 13.40
C CYS A 23 -41.82 -46.88 14.44
N ALA A 24 -41.85 -45.58 14.80
CA ALA A 24 -43.08 -44.84 15.11
C ALA A 24 -42.80 -43.33 15.28
N THR A 25 -43.17 -42.56 14.26
CA THR A 25 -43.83 -41.24 14.36
C THR A 25 -43.23 -40.18 15.28
N GLY A 26 -42.13 -39.56 14.85
CA GLY A 26 -41.77 -38.20 15.27
C GLY A 26 -42.55 -37.16 14.47
N PRO A 27 -42.78 -35.94 15.01
CA PRO A 27 -43.61 -34.94 14.37
C PRO A 27 -43.01 -34.45 13.04
N GLY A 28 -43.74 -34.72 11.96
CA GLY A 28 -43.83 -33.88 10.77
C GLY A 28 -42.53 -33.37 10.14
N LEU A 29 -41.81 -34.22 9.41
CA LEU A 29 -40.91 -33.78 8.33
C LEU A 29 -41.70 -33.36 7.09
N ALA A 30 -42.70 -32.49 7.27
CA ALA A 30 -43.30 -31.78 6.15
C ALA A 30 -42.22 -30.88 5.56
N LYS A 31 -41.95 -31.00 4.26
CA LYS A 31 -41.13 -30.04 3.51
C LYS A 31 -41.77 -28.66 3.65
N THR A 32 -41.26 -27.84 4.56
CA THR A 32 -41.58 -26.42 4.60
C THR A 32 -40.78 -25.75 3.48
N ASN A 33 -41.46 -25.39 2.40
CA ASN A 33 -40.92 -24.42 1.44
C ASN A 33 -40.90 -23.07 2.16
N SER A 34 -39.80 -22.79 2.87
CA SER A 34 -39.55 -21.44 3.37
C SER A 34 -39.29 -20.56 2.15
N PRO A 35 -40.07 -19.48 1.94
CA PRO A 35 -39.79 -18.57 0.83
C PRO A 35 -38.35 -18.06 0.97
N ARG A 36 -37.60 -18.13 -0.11
CA ARG A 36 -36.26 -17.55 -0.20
C ARG A 36 -36.40 -16.06 0.07
N ARG A 37 -36.12 -15.62 1.30
CA ARG A 37 -36.01 -14.20 1.63
C ARG A 37 -34.76 -13.69 0.92
N THR A 38 -34.96 -13.05 -0.22
CA THR A 38 -33.93 -12.20 -0.81
C THR A 38 -33.67 -11.07 0.19
N VAL A 39 -32.45 -11.02 0.72
CA VAL A 39 -32.01 -9.85 1.49
C VAL A 39 -31.91 -8.71 0.50
N GLN A 40 -32.84 -7.77 0.53
CA GLN A 40 -32.62 -6.47 -0.08
C GLN A 40 -31.43 -5.81 0.64
N ALA A 41 -30.36 -5.56 -0.09
CA ALA A 41 -29.31 -4.66 0.38
C ALA A 41 -29.93 -3.25 0.46
N GLY A 42 -30.15 -2.75 1.67
CA GLY A 42 -30.66 -1.39 1.90
C GLY A 42 -31.75 -1.18 2.95
N ALA A 43 -32.08 -2.16 3.79
CA ALA A 43 -33.01 -1.90 4.91
C ALA A 43 -32.31 -1.11 6.02
N GLU A 44 -32.62 0.18 6.07
CA GLU A 44 -32.33 1.11 7.17
C GLU A 44 -32.85 0.53 8.49
N ARG A 45 -32.04 0.61 9.54
CA ARG A 45 -32.39 0.13 10.88
C ARG A 45 -33.31 1.14 11.57
N ASP A 46 -34.33 0.62 12.26
CA ASP A 46 -35.23 1.38 13.13
C ASP A 46 -34.48 2.20 14.20
N PRO A 47 -34.92 3.43 14.56
CA PRO A 47 -34.18 4.34 15.44
C PRO A 47 -34.30 4.04 16.95
N ALA A 48 -34.81 2.89 17.37
CA ALA A 48 -35.30 2.68 18.74
C ALA A 48 -34.47 1.72 19.61
N ASP A 49 -33.15 1.65 19.41
CA ASP A 49 -32.25 0.98 20.35
C ASP A 49 -31.32 1.99 21.05
N PRO A 50 -31.57 2.34 22.33
CA PRO A 50 -30.78 3.33 23.06
C PRO A 50 -29.41 2.81 23.53
N SER A 51 -28.99 1.58 23.19
CA SER A 51 -27.68 1.03 23.57
C SER A 51 -26.69 0.85 22.41
N ALA A 52 -27.06 1.21 21.18
CA ALA A 52 -26.14 1.22 20.05
C ALA A 52 -25.42 2.58 19.96
N THR A 53 -24.31 2.74 20.71
CA THR A 53 -23.35 3.81 20.40
C THR A 53 -22.87 3.60 18.96
N THR A 54 -23.40 4.41 18.06
CA THR A 54 -23.19 4.30 16.62
C THR A 54 -21.73 4.66 16.35
N ARG A 55 -20.85 3.65 16.27
CA ARG A 55 -19.51 3.84 15.73
C ARG A 55 -19.70 4.34 14.29
N PRO A 56 -19.19 5.52 13.91
CA PRO A 56 -19.32 6.00 12.54
C PRO A 56 -18.78 4.93 11.60
N SER A 57 -19.61 4.43 10.69
CA SER A 57 -19.13 3.58 9.61
C SER A 57 -18.14 4.40 8.78
N ALA A 58 -17.01 3.79 8.42
CA ALA A 58 -16.02 4.48 7.61
C ALA A 58 -16.65 4.94 6.29
N GLN A 59 -16.57 6.24 6.01
CA GLN A 59 -17.07 6.79 4.76
C GLN A 59 -16.02 6.54 3.66
N PRO A 60 -16.41 5.97 2.50
CA PRO A 60 -15.50 5.82 1.37
C PRO A 60 -14.87 7.16 0.98
N GLY A 61 -13.57 7.14 0.69
CA GLY A 61 -12.80 8.32 0.28
C GLY A 61 -12.56 9.34 1.39
N LYS A 62 -12.84 9.03 2.66
CA LYS A 62 -12.61 9.97 3.77
C LYS A 62 -11.67 9.39 4.82
N PRO A 63 -10.75 10.20 5.35
CA PRO A 63 -9.91 9.78 6.46
C PRO A 63 -10.74 9.61 7.72
N VAL A 64 -10.25 8.79 8.65
CA VAL A 64 -10.87 8.55 9.97
C VAL A 64 -10.78 9.77 10.90
N ASP A 65 -9.90 10.72 10.58
CA ASP A 65 -9.69 11.99 11.26
C ASP A 65 -9.11 12.98 10.21
N PRO A 66 -9.63 14.23 10.10
CA PRO A 66 -9.17 15.21 9.11
C PRO A 66 -7.67 15.47 9.10
N ALA A 67 -6.97 15.24 10.23
CA ALA A 67 -5.53 15.39 10.28
C ALA A 67 -4.77 14.38 9.39
N PHE A 68 -5.45 13.31 8.95
CA PHE A 68 -4.92 12.30 8.03
C PHE A 68 -5.48 12.41 6.60
N ALA A 69 -6.08 13.54 6.23
CA ALA A 69 -6.46 13.80 4.84
C ALA A 69 -5.23 13.71 3.91
N ALA A 70 -5.39 13.08 2.74
CA ALA A 70 -4.27 12.77 1.84
C ALA A 70 -3.51 14.02 1.41
N GLU A 71 -4.23 15.11 1.12
CA GLU A 71 -3.67 16.40 0.70
C GLU A 71 -2.76 16.98 1.78
N ARG A 72 -3.13 16.82 3.05
CA ARG A 72 -2.32 17.24 4.19
C ARG A 72 -1.10 16.34 4.36
N LEU A 73 -1.26 15.02 4.19
CA LEU A 73 -0.18 14.04 4.39
C LEU A 73 0.89 14.08 3.29
N ARG A 74 0.54 14.44 2.04
CA ARG A 74 1.50 14.58 0.92
C ARG A 74 2.65 15.52 1.22
N LEU A 75 2.39 16.55 2.02
CA LEU A 75 3.38 17.56 2.38
C LEU A 75 4.17 17.25 3.65
N VAL A 76 3.82 16.20 4.40
CA VAL A 76 4.47 15.93 5.68
C VAL A 76 5.90 15.46 5.44
N ASP A 77 6.86 16.03 6.18
CA ASP A 77 8.21 15.49 6.27
C ASP A 77 8.20 14.26 7.22
N PRO A 78 8.39 13.03 6.69
CA PRO A 78 8.36 11.82 7.49
C PRO A 78 9.51 11.75 8.51
N CYS A 79 10.67 12.38 8.23
CA CYS A 79 11.78 12.40 9.18
C CYS A 79 11.49 13.31 10.37
N ALA A 80 10.79 14.42 10.15
CA ALA A 80 10.32 15.29 11.23
C ALA A 80 9.19 14.66 12.07
N VAL A 81 8.50 13.64 11.56
CA VAL A 81 7.51 12.87 12.34
C VAL A 81 8.20 11.93 13.33
N ILE A 82 9.33 11.33 12.96
CA ILE A 82 10.18 10.50 13.83
C ILE A 82 11.41 11.27 14.31
N GLU A 83 11.17 12.47 14.85
CA GLU A 83 12.23 13.35 15.35
C GLU A 83 13.01 12.74 16.53
N LYS A 84 14.15 13.34 16.83
CA LYS A 84 15.12 12.85 17.82
C LYS A 84 14.45 12.52 19.16
N ASP A 85 13.67 13.44 19.72
CA ASP A 85 13.03 13.29 21.02
C ASP A 85 12.10 12.06 21.08
N LEU A 86 11.39 11.76 19.99
CA LEU A 86 10.56 10.57 19.90
C LEU A 86 11.42 9.30 19.86
N LEU A 87 12.48 9.29 19.05
CA LEU A 87 13.35 8.13 18.91
C LEU A 87 14.19 7.87 20.17
N GLU A 88 14.55 8.90 20.94
CA GLU A 88 15.26 8.76 22.22
C GLU A 88 14.44 7.98 23.27
N THR A 89 13.12 7.92 23.11
CA THR A 89 12.27 7.08 23.97
C THR A 89 12.55 5.58 23.83
N VAL A 90 13.12 5.16 22.70
CA VAL A 90 13.39 3.75 22.36
C VAL A 90 14.88 3.42 22.16
N GLY A 91 15.77 4.41 22.11
CA GLY A 91 17.20 4.18 21.92
C GLY A 91 18.02 5.43 21.69
N THR A 92 19.15 5.32 20.98
CA THR A 92 20.03 6.44 20.63
C THR A 92 19.98 6.68 19.12
N PRO A 93 19.29 7.73 18.65
CA PRO A 93 19.13 8.03 17.22
C PRO A 93 20.48 8.32 16.55
N SER A 94 20.58 8.01 15.27
CA SER A 94 21.76 8.34 14.46
C SER A 94 21.31 8.85 13.09
N ARG A 95 21.73 8.23 12.00
CA ARG A 95 21.53 8.74 10.64
C ARG A 95 20.09 8.57 10.18
N TYR A 96 19.48 9.69 9.80
CA TYR A 96 18.26 9.72 9.01
C TYR A 96 18.54 9.43 7.52
N SER A 97 17.63 8.71 6.90
CA SER A 97 17.61 8.48 5.46
C SER A 97 16.18 8.53 4.97
N SER A 98 15.89 9.44 4.04
CA SER A 98 14.64 9.43 3.29
C SER A 98 14.86 8.68 1.97
N SER A 99 13.85 7.91 1.56
CA SER A 99 13.88 7.13 0.31
C SER A 99 12.81 7.57 -0.69
N ASN A 100 11.79 8.31 -0.25
CA ASN A 100 10.75 8.93 -1.05
C ASN A 100 10.03 9.99 -0.18
N TYR A 101 8.97 10.63 -0.69
CA TYR A 101 8.24 11.65 0.07
C TYR A 101 7.65 11.17 1.40
N THR A 102 7.25 9.91 1.50
CA THR A 102 6.44 9.41 2.62
C THR A 102 7.21 8.55 3.61
N ARG A 103 8.47 8.23 3.31
CA ARG A 103 9.25 7.26 4.06
C ARG A 103 10.55 7.84 4.59
N CYS A 104 10.73 7.71 5.90
CA CYS A 104 11.98 8.00 6.56
C CYS A 104 12.43 6.83 7.43
N SER A 105 13.75 6.59 7.42
CA SER A 105 14.42 5.60 8.26
C SER A 105 15.43 6.28 9.18
N ASN A 106 15.60 5.76 10.39
CA ASN A 106 16.72 6.07 11.27
C ASN A 106 17.42 4.77 11.69
N TYR A 107 18.71 4.69 11.44
CA TYR A 107 19.54 3.53 11.80
C TYR A 107 20.23 3.81 13.13
N MET A 108 19.69 3.25 14.21
CA MET A 108 20.00 3.61 15.59
C MET A 108 20.43 2.42 16.44
N LYS A 109 20.71 2.68 17.72
CA LYS A 109 20.88 1.65 18.75
C LYS A 109 19.71 1.68 19.71
N ASP A 110 19.28 0.53 20.22
CA ASP A 110 18.31 0.48 21.31
C ASP A 110 18.94 0.90 22.66
N LYS A 111 18.17 0.86 23.74
CA LYS A 111 18.66 1.19 25.10
C LYS A 111 19.72 0.22 25.63
N ALA A 112 19.86 -0.97 25.04
CA ALA A 112 20.87 -1.96 25.37
C ALA A 112 22.11 -1.86 24.45
N GLY A 113 22.17 -0.87 23.56
CA GLY A 113 23.26 -0.70 22.60
C GLY A 113 23.20 -1.65 21.39
N LYS A 114 22.12 -2.43 21.23
CA LYS A 114 21.93 -3.34 20.09
C LYS A 114 21.38 -2.61 18.88
N THR A 115 21.57 -3.19 17.70
CA THR A 115 21.12 -2.59 16.44
C THR A 115 19.60 -2.49 16.37
N LEU A 116 19.10 -1.29 16.04
CA LEU A 116 17.68 -0.98 15.88
C LEU A 116 17.50 -0.07 14.67
N SER A 117 16.69 -0.46 13.70
CA SER A 117 16.28 0.38 12.59
C SER A 117 14.81 0.72 12.73
N VAL A 118 14.49 2.00 12.71
CA VAL A 118 13.11 2.51 12.74
C VAL A 118 12.80 3.08 11.37
N THR A 119 11.70 2.67 10.77
CA THR A 119 11.24 3.22 9.49
C THR A 119 9.76 3.56 9.57
N ILE A 120 9.42 4.81 9.28
CA ILE A 120 8.04 5.27 9.15
C ILE A 120 7.66 5.37 7.67
N ASP A 121 6.42 5.04 7.35
CA ASP A 121 5.81 5.12 6.03
C ASP A 121 4.40 5.73 6.17
N ILE A 122 4.20 6.91 5.60
CA ILE A 122 2.97 7.70 5.71
C ILE A 122 2.08 7.47 4.49
N GLY A 123 0.80 7.15 4.72
CA GLY A 123 -0.13 6.83 3.64
C GLY A 123 0.12 5.46 3.00
N TYR A 124 0.73 4.53 3.75
CA TYR A 124 0.94 3.15 3.33
C TYR A 124 -0.38 2.49 2.92
N SER A 125 -0.43 1.91 1.73
CA SER A 125 -1.62 1.21 1.22
C SER A 125 -1.84 -0.12 1.93
N LEU A 126 -3.09 -0.36 2.32
CA LEU A 126 -3.52 -1.59 2.98
C LEU A 126 -4.28 -2.50 2.03
N THR A 127 -4.00 -3.79 2.12
CA THR A 127 -4.85 -4.82 1.53
C THR A 127 -6.13 -5.01 2.35
N SER A 128 -7.12 -5.69 1.76
CA SER A 128 -8.32 -6.07 2.50
C SER A 128 -8.01 -6.99 3.69
N THR A 129 -6.95 -7.81 3.59
CA THR A 129 -6.47 -8.65 4.68
C THR A 129 -5.87 -7.81 5.80
N ASP A 130 -5.07 -6.80 5.48
CA ASP A 130 -4.50 -5.90 6.49
C ASP A 130 -5.59 -5.19 7.30
N LEU A 131 -6.62 -4.67 6.61
CA LEU A 131 -7.76 -4.01 7.24
C LEU A 131 -8.57 -4.95 8.14
N LYS A 132 -8.71 -6.23 7.76
CA LYS A 132 -9.37 -7.26 8.58
C LYS A 132 -8.54 -7.61 9.82
N ASN A 133 -7.22 -7.67 9.67
CA ASN A 133 -6.30 -8.03 10.75
C ASN A 133 -5.99 -6.87 11.71
N ALA A 134 -6.35 -5.64 11.34
CA ALA A 134 -6.20 -4.49 12.21
C ALA A 134 -7.28 -4.50 13.33
N THR A 135 -7.13 -5.36 14.33
CA THR A 135 -8.11 -5.57 15.41
C THR A 135 -7.77 -4.85 16.70
N LYS A 136 -6.58 -4.24 16.78
CA LYS A 136 -6.09 -3.51 17.96
C LYS A 136 -6.36 -2.00 17.80
N THR A 137 -5.91 -1.23 18.79
CA THR A 137 -5.96 0.25 18.75
C THR A 137 -4.62 0.83 19.16
N ILE A 138 -4.14 1.86 18.45
CA ILE A 138 -2.99 2.70 18.84
C ILE A 138 -3.40 4.15 18.67
N ALA A 139 -3.25 4.96 19.73
CA ALA A 139 -3.66 6.36 19.76
C ALA A 139 -5.09 6.59 19.22
N GLY A 140 -6.04 5.70 19.54
CA GLY A 140 -7.43 5.78 19.09
C GLY A 140 -7.69 5.35 17.64
N LEU A 141 -6.66 4.96 16.88
CA LEU A 141 -6.79 4.44 15.53
C LEU A 141 -6.80 2.91 15.54
N LYS A 142 -7.63 2.31 14.66
CA LYS A 142 -7.62 0.88 14.38
C LYS A 142 -6.20 0.48 13.96
N SER A 143 -5.65 -0.59 14.53
CA SER A 143 -4.25 -0.94 14.31
C SER A 143 -4.01 -2.44 14.15
N GLY A 144 -2.98 -2.77 13.39
CA GLY A 144 -2.52 -4.12 13.11
C GLY A 144 -1.04 -4.26 13.41
N GLU A 145 -0.61 -5.50 13.65
CA GLU A 145 0.77 -5.83 13.97
C GLU A 145 1.14 -7.13 13.27
N GLN A 146 2.28 -7.13 12.59
CA GLN A 146 2.86 -8.30 11.95
C GLN A 146 4.29 -8.48 12.44
N LYS A 147 4.51 -9.53 13.21
CA LYS A 147 5.83 -9.90 13.74
C LYS A 147 6.50 -10.92 12.82
N LEU A 148 7.75 -10.65 12.49
CA LEU A 148 8.71 -11.57 11.88
C LEU A 148 9.86 -11.83 12.86
N SER A 149 10.82 -12.69 12.49
CA SER A 149 11.91 -13.12 13.37
C SER A 149 12.77 -11.98 13.93
N SER A 150 13.15 -11.01 13.09
CA SER A 150 13.96 -9.84 13.48
C SER A 150 13.29 -8.51 13.11
N SER A 151 11.99 -8.52 12.85
CA SER A 151 11.28 -7.31 12.44
C SER A 151 9.84 -7.30 12.91
N CYS A 152 9.28 -6.11 13.07
CA CYS A 152 7.87 -5.92 13.37
C CYS A 152 7.31 -4.77 12.54
N PHE A 153 6.15 -5.01 11.92
CA PHE A 153 5.38 -3.97 11.24
C PHE A 153 4.17 -3.64 12.10
N ILE A 154 3.99 -2.36 12.39
CA ILE A 154 2.89 -1.87 13.20
C ILE A 154 2.22 -0.77 12.41
N THR A 155 0.91 -0.91 12.25
CA THR A 155 0.12 -0.15 11.29
C THR A 155 -1.03 0.50 12.02
N ALA A 156 -1.25 1.80 11.83
CA ALA A 156 -2.43 2.52 12.30
C ALA A 156 -3.24 2.99 11.08
N VAL A 157 -4.47 2.51 10.97
CA VAL A 157 -5.38 2.79 9.85
C VAL A 157 -5.84 4.24 9.92
N THR A 158 -5.56 4.99 8.86
CA THR A 158 -5.96 6.39 8.70
C THR A 158 -7.14 6.57 7.73
N GLN A 159 -7.40 5.57 6.89
CA GLN A 159 -8.56 5.50 6.01
C GLN A 159 -8.90 4.03 5.71
N GLU A 160 -10.18 3.68 5.65
CA GLU A 160 -10.58 2.28 5.38
C GLU A 160 -10.86 1.99 3.89
N SER A 161 -11.15 3.01 3.07
CA SER A 161 -11.47 2.84 1.65
C SER A 161 -11.06 4.04 0.79
N PRO A 162 -10.04 3.91 -0.10
CA PRO A 162 -9.05 2.84 -0.10
C PRO A 162 -8.32 2.75 1.26
N GLY A 163 -7.88 1.55 1.61
CA GLY A 163 -7.16 1.32 2.86
C GLY A 163 -5.83 2.06 2.87
N MET A 164 -5.67 2.99 3.82
CA MET A 164 -4.41 3.72 4.05
C MET A 164 -4.06 3.72 5.53
N ALA A 165 -2.76 3.84 5.81
CA ALA A 165 -2.24 3.83 7.15
C ALA A 165 -0.97 4.67 7.32
N VAL A 166 -0.60 4.91 8.57
CA VAL A 166 0.78 5.16 8.96
C VAL A 166 1.35 3.85 9.47
N ARG A 167 2.50 3.45 8.94
CA ARG A 167 3.17 2.21 9.31
C ARG A 167 4.56 2.49 9.85
N VAL A 168 4.89 1.84 10.96
CA VAL A 168 6.27 1.77 11.47
C VAL A 168 6.78 0.35 11.31
N GLN A 169 7.93 0.22 10.65
CA GLN A 169 8.73 -0.99 10.64
C GLN A 169 9.89 -0.83 11.62
N ILE A 170 10.02 -1.80 12.51
CA ILE A 170 11.18 -1.98 13.36
C ILE A 170 11.95 -3.18 12.85
N THR A 171 13.27 -3.05 12.74
CA THR A 171 14.18 -4.16 12.47
C THR A 171 15.27 -4.18 13.54
N THR A 172 15.51 -5.34 14.14
CA THR A 172 16.55 -5.57 15.16
C THR A 172 17.65 -6.47 14.60
N GLY A 173 18.76 -6.60 15.34
CA GLY A 173 19.81 -7.57 15.01
C GLY A 173 19.31 -9.03 15.02
N SER A 174 20.13 -9.94 14.51
CA SER A 174 19.85 -11.38 14.49
C SER A 174 20.69 -12.15 15.51
N GLY A 175 20.27 -13.38 15.85
CA GLY A 175 21.05 -14.25 16.74
C GLY A 175 21.13 -13.68 18.16
N SER A 176 22.35 -13.55 18.70
CA SER A 176 22.59 -12.98 20.03
C SER A 176 22.21 -11.49 20.15
N GLU A 177 22.11 -10.79 19.01
CA GLU A 177 21.63 -9.40 18.94
C GLU A 177 20.11 -9.29 18.83
N ALA A 178 19.37 -10.41 18.74
CA ALA A 178 17.92 -10.36 18.68
C ALA A 178 17.37 -9.64 19.92
N ALA A 179 16.53 -8.65 19.65
CA ALA A 179 15.75 -7.91 20.63
C ALA A 179 14.30 -7.89 20.15
N GLU A 180 13.35 -7.69 21.07
CA GLU A 180 11.93 -7.72 20.72
C GLU A 180 11.54 -6.49 19.87
N PRO A 181 11.16 -6.67 18.59
CA PRO A 181 11.01 -5.54 17.68
C PRO A 181 9.68 -4.79 17.82
N CYS A 182 8.64 -5.41 18.39
CA CYS A 182 7.30 -4.82 18.35
C CYS A 182 7.04 -3.74 19.42
N GLU A 183 7.64 -3.86 20.60
CA GLU A 183 7.40 -2.90 21.69
C GLU A 183 7.90 -1.49 21.34
N PRO A 184 9.15 -1.30 20.83
CA PRO A 184 9.62 0.01 20.38
C PRO A 184 8.73 0.61 19.30
N GLY A 185 8.29 -0.22 18.35
CA GLY A 185 7.49 0.25 17.24
C GLY A 185 6.11 0.76 17.65
N ARG A 186 5.49 0.18 18.70
CA ARG A 186 4.21 0.68 19.22
C ARG A 186 4.38 2.11 19.74
N LYS A 187 5.43 2.34 20.53
CA LYS A 187 5.77 3.66 21.10
C LYS A 187 6.03 4.69 20.01
N VAL A 188 6.87 4.33 19.02
CA VAL A 188 7.17 5.22 17.89
C VAL A 188 5.92 5.53 17.10
N LEU A 189 5.11 4.52 16.74
CA LEU A 189 3.88 4.77 15.98
C LEU A 189 2.88 5.63 16.76
N GLU A 190 2.72 5.39 18.06
CA GLU A 190 1.83 6.19 18.90
C GLU A 190 2.26 7.67 18.96
N GLY A 191 3.57 7.92 19.11
CA GLY A 191 4.14 9.27 19.05
C GLY A 191 3.99 9.93 17.68
N ALA A 192 4.25 9.18 16.61
CA ALA A 192 4.08 9.64 15.24
C ALA A 192 2.62 10.03 14.94
N ILE A 193 1.64 9.23 15.38
CA ILE A 193 0.22 9.55 15.22
C ILE A 193 -0.16 10.83 15.98
N ARG A 194 0.36 11.03 17.20
CA ARG A 194 0.14 12.29 17.94
C ARG A 194 0.72 13.49 17.20
N LYS A 195 1.94 13.39 16.68
CA LYS A 195 2.58 14.46 15.90
C LYS A 195 1.79 14.78 14.63
N LEU A 196 1.36 13.74 13.91
CA LEU A 196 0.55 13.85 12.70
C LEU A 196 -0.82 14.46 12.95
N ARG A 197 -1.44 14.26 14.12
CA ARG A 197 -2.69 14.95 14.49
C ARG A 197 -2.52 16.44 14.74
N GLY A 198 -1.36 16.85 15.26
CA GLY A 198 -1.05 18.25 15.57
C GLY A 198 -0.72 19.07 14.32
N ASN A 199 0.46 19.67 14.30
CA ASN A 199 0.98 20.39 13.15
C ASN A 199 2.38 19.83 12.82
N PRO A 200 2.47 18.71 12.08
CA PRO A 200 3.76 18.16 11.71
C PRO A 200 4.51 19.15 10.80
N ALA A 201 5.84 19.11 10.84
CA ALA A 201 6.64 19.85 9.89
C ALA A 201 6.33 19.35 8.47
N LYS A 202 6.34 20.29 7.53
CA LYS A 202 6.03 20.03 6.12
C LYS A 202 7.23 20.32 5.25
N TYR A 203 7.31 19.65 4.11
CA TYR A 203 8.17 20.07 3.03
C TYR A 203 7.82 21.49 2.59
N SER A 204 8.84 22.23 2.15
CA SER A 204 8.69 23.50 1.44
C SER A 204 9.05 23.25 -0.02
N PRO A 205 8.11 22.74 -0.84
CA PRO A 205 8.41 22.39 -2.23
C PRO A 205 8.92 23.60 -3.01
N GLY A 206 9.95 23.37 -3.83
CA GLY A 206 10.41 24.36 -4.80
C GLY A 206 9.40 24.56 -5.93
N LYS A 207 9.60 25.61 -6.73
CA LYS A 207 8.84 25.83 -7.96
C LYS A 207 8.90 24.58 -8.85
N GLY A 208 7.75 24.14 -9.37
CA GLY A 208 7.66 22.96 -10.24
C GLY A 208 7.56 21.61 -9.55
N SER A 209 7.67 21.56 -8.21
CA SER A 209 7.52 20.33 -7.46
C SER A 209 6.09 19.77 -7.59
N PRO A 210 5.94 18.48 -7.94
CA PRO A 210 4.64 17.82 -8.02
C PRO A 210 4.17 17.22 -6.69
N VAL A 211 4.84 17.50 -5.55
CA VAL A 211 4.56 16.79 -4.28
C VAL A 211 3.11 16.91 -3.80
N GLU A 212 2.46 18.06 -4.03
CA GLU A 212 1.07 18.29 -3.61
C GLU A 212 0.03 17.60 -4.51
N VAL A 213 0.45 17.14 -5.69
CA VAL A 213 -0.44 16.61 -6.72
C VAL A 213 -1.03 15.28 -6.27
N ASP A 214 -2.36 15.15 -6.43
CA ASP A 214 -3.03 13.86 -6.39
C ASP A 214 -2.95 13.17 -7.76
N PRO A 215 -2.16 12.09 -7.91
CA PRO A 215 -2.02 11.40 -9.18
C PRO A 215 -3.33 10.76 -9.68
N CYS A 216 -4.28 10.47 -8.79
CA CYS A 216 -5.56 9.88 -9.18
C CYS A 216 -6.55 10.92 -9.72
N GLU A 217 -6.48 12.16 -9.22
CA GLU A 217 -7.43 13.23 -9.60
C GLU A 217 -7.01 13.97 -10.88
N ILE A 218 -5.71 14.02 -11.20
CA ILE A 218 -5.24 14.72 -12.41
C ILE A 218 -5.46 13.92 -13.70
N VAL A 219 -5.79 12.63 -13.63
CA VAL A 219 -5.96 11.79 -14.82
C VAL A 219 -7.43 11.59 -15.13
N ASP A 220 -7.86 12.11 -16.28
CA ASP A 220 -9.26 11.98 -16.70
C ASP A 220 -9.49 10.59 -17.30
N LYS A 221 -10.70 10.04 -17.09
CA LYS A 221 -11.11 8.76 -17.69
C LYS A 221 -10.97 8.74 -19.22
N ALA A 222 -11.15 9.88 -19.89
CA ALA A 222 -10.99 9.99 -21.33
C ALA A 222 -9.55 9.67 -21.77
N MET A 223 -8.54 10.07 -21.00
CA MET A 223 -7.12 9.77 -21.26
C MET A 223 -6.80 8.28 -21.18
N LEU A 224 -7.54 7.56 -20.33
CA LEU A 224 -7.34 6.13 -20.07
C LEU A 224 -8.06 5.24 -21.08
N SER A 225 -9.18 5.74 -21.63
CA SER A 225 -10.11 4.95 -22.44
C SER A 225 -9.50 4.26 -23.67
N PRO A 226 -8.53 4.84 -24.41
CA PRO A 226 -7.93 4.18 -25.58
C PRO A 226 -7.19 2.88 -25.22
N VAL A 227 -6.63 2.78 -24.02
CA VAL A 227 -5.84 1.63 -23.58
C VAL A 227 -6.67 0.70 -22.69
N LEU A 228 -7.42 1.27 -21.76
CA LEU A 228 -8.09 0.54 -20.67
C LEU A 228 -9.58 0.28 -20.92
N GLY A 229 -10.18 0.89 -21.94
CA GLY A 229 -11.61 0.82 -22.22
C GLY A 229 -12.44 1.80 -21.37
N ALA A 230 -13.77 1.67 -21.44
CA ALA A 230 -14.70 2.68 -20.94
C ALA A 230 -14.77 2.82 -19.40
N SER A 231 -14.44 1.76 -18.66
CA SER A 231 -14.63 1.69 -17.20
C SER A 231 -13.36 1.23 -16.48
N PRO A 232 -12.23 1.98 -16.59
CA PRO A 232 -11.02 1.64 -15.87
C PRO A 232 -11.24 1.74 -14.36
N ARG A 233 -10.70 0.78 -13.62
CA ARG A 233 -10.71 0.83 -12.15
C ARG A 233 -9.46 1.56 -11.68
N ALA A 234 -9.65 2.67 -10.96
CA ALA A 234 -8.57 3.34 -10.25
C ALA A 234 -8.17 2.56 -8.99
N LEU A 235 -6.86 2.49 -8.76
CA LEU A 235 -6.21 1.82 -7.66
C LEU A 235 -5.13 2.78 -7.12
N PRO A 236 -5.50 3.65 -6.18
CA PRO A 236 -4.55 4.52 -5.47
C PRO A 236 -3.52 3.65 -4.72
N PHE A 237 -2.26 4.04 -4.79
CA PHE A 237 -1.17 3.39 -4.07
C PHE A 237 -0.28 4.43 -3.39
N GLY A 238 -0.17 4.39 -2.07
CA GLY A 238 0.46 5.47 -1.33
C GLY A 238 -0.28 6.80 -1.50
N LEU A 239 0.46 7.91 -1.32
CA LEU A 239 -0.04 9.27 -1.51
C LEU A 239 0.29 9.87 -2.88
N HIS A 240 1.28 9.29 -3.57
CA HIS A 240 1.90 9.87 -4.78
C HIS A 240 1.94 8.89 -5.96
N GLN A 241 1.22 7.77 -5.90
CA GLN A 241 1.04 6.87 -7.04
C GLN A 241 -0.45 6.54 -7.26
N CYS A 242 -0.83 6.49 -8.53
CA CYS A 242 -2.12 5.95 -8.94
C CYS A 242 -1.92 4.95 -10.08
N SER A 243 -2.70 3.88 -10.06
CA SER A 243 -2.77 2.94 -11.17
C SER A 243 -4.22 2.77 -11.62
N TRP A 244 -4.39 2.47 -12.89
CA TRP A 244 -5.67 2.19 -13.50
C TRP A 244 -5.59 0.88 -14.26
N THR A 245 -6.57 0.01 -14.04
CA THR A 245 -6.60 -1.32 -14.66
C THR A 245 -7.84 -1.46 -15.53
N GLY A 246 -7.63 -1.93 -16.76
CA GLY A 246 -8.66 -2.46 -17.63
C GLY A 246 -8.66 -4.00 -17.62
N GLN A 247 -9.29 -4.62 -18.62
CA GLN A 247 -9.38 -6.08 -18.69
C GLN A 247 -8.02 -6.77 -18.91
N SER A 248 -7.15 -6.18 -19.72
CA SER A 248 -5.87 -6.78 -20.14
C SER A 248 -4.70 -5.79 -20.20
N ALA A 249 -4.89 -4.59 -19.67
CA ALA A 249 -3.90 -3.52 -19.65
C ALA A 249 -3.96 -2.72 -18.34
N GLN A 250 -2.87 -2.03 -18.05
CA GLN A 250 -2.76 -1.12 -16.92
C GLN A 250 -2.00 0.15 -17.32
N MET A 251 -2.34 1.25 -16.68
CA MET A 251 -1.62 2.52 -16.73
C MET A 251 -1.27 2.92 -15.30
N GLN A 252 -0.12 3.54 -15.11
CA GLN A 252 0.34 4.01 -13.80
C GLN A 252 1.02 5.38 -13.92
N LEU A 253 0.74 6.22 -12.94
CA LEU A 253 1.41 7.48 -12.68
C LEU A 253 2.05 7.41 -11.29
N ASP A 254 3.35 7.64 -11.21
CA ASP A 254 4.12 7.67 -9.96
C ASP A 254 4.91 8.98 -9.87
N ILE A 255 4.80 9.65 -8.74
CA ILE A 255 5.47 10.91 -8.42
C ILE A 255 6.41 10.63 -7.24
N LYS A 256 7.72 10.75 -7.46
CA LYS A 256 8.70 10.35 -6.44
C LYS A 256 9.98 11.15 -6.49
N THR A 257 10.71 11.12 -5.36
CA THR A 257 12.08 11.61 -5.28
C THR A 257 13.07 10.52 -5.64
N VAL A 258 14.11 10.89 -6.37
CA VAL A 258 15.18 9.97 -6.81
C VAL A 258 16.51 10.70 -6.91
N ARG A 259 17.60 9.92 -6.99
CA ARG A 259 18.88 10.42 -7.50
C ARG A 259 18.87 10.33 -9.02
N ILE A 260 19.01 11.47 -9.69
CA ILE A 260 18.95 11.60 -11.14
C ILE A 260 20.32 11.22 -11.74
N PRO A 261 20.39 10.23 -12.63
CA PRO A 261 21.63 9.88 -13.33
C PRO A 261 22.21 11.07 -14.10
N LYS A 262 23.54 11.10 -14.26
CA LYS A 262 24.23 12.22 -14.94
C LYS A 262 23.82 12.35 -16.42
N ASP A 263 23.56 11.22 -17.06
CA ASP A 263 23.05 11.14 -18.44
C ASP A 263 21.51 11.20 -18.51
N GLY A 264 20.84 11.31 -17.36
CA GLY A 264 19.38 11.30 -17.21
C GLY A 264 18.72 9.93 -17.44
N LYS A 265 19.49 8.88 -17.75
CA LYS A 265 18.97 7.57 -18.11
C LYS A 265 18.74 6.69 -16.89
N PHE A 266 17.48 6.48 -16.55
CA PHE A 266 17.08 5.62 -15.42
C PHE A 266 17.15 4.11 -15.75
N ASP A 267 17.20 3.76 -17.03
CA ASP A 267 17.39 2.40 -17.54
C ASP A 267 18.46 2.41 -18.64
N SER A 268 19.32 1.39 -18.71
CA SER A 268 20.39 1.31 -19.70
C SER A 268 19.88 1.21 -21.14
N LYS A 269 18.64 0.75 -21.33
CA LYS A 269 17.93 0.68 -22.61
C LYS A 269 17.09 1.92 -22.88
N SER A 270 17.13 2.92 -21.99
CA SER A 270 16.32 4.12 -22.18
C SER A 270 16.82 4.96 -23.36
N VAL A 271 15.83 5.46 -24.11
CA VAL A 271 16.00 6.41 -25.21
C VAL A 271 15.37 7.74 -24.81
N GLU A 272 16.01 8.83 -25.20
CA GLU A 272 15.42 10.16 -25.02
C GLU A 272 14.27 10.34 -26.03
N VAL A 273 13.15 10.88 -25.57
CA VAL A 273 11.98 11.19 -26.39
C VAL A 273 11.56 12.65 -26.18
N ASP A 274 11.13 13.29 -27.27
CA ASP A 274 10.60 14.65 -27.25
C ASP A 274 9.08 14.62 -26.97
N LEU A 275 8.68 15.33 -25.93
CA LEU A 275 7.29 15.42 -25.49
C LEU A 275 6.62 16.72 -25.95
N GLY A 276 7.33 17.57 -26.70
CA GLY A 276 6.88 18.90 -27.13
C GLY A 276 7.38 19.99 -26.19
N ASP A 277 7.34 21.24 -26.66
CA ASP A 277 7.70 22.45 -25.89
C ASP A 277 9.10 22.40 -25.25
N GLY A 278 10.03 21.65 -25.85
CA GLY A 278 11.39 21.45 -25.34
C GLY A 278 11.47 20.50 -24.14
N LEU A 279 10.36 19.87 -23.74
CA LEU A 279 10.35 18.89 -22.67
C LEU A 279 10.80 17.52 -23.16
N LYS A 280 11.79 16.96 -22.46
CA LYS A 280 12.35 15.65 -22.75
C LYS A 280 11.91 14.63 -21.70
N GLY A 281 11.78 13.38 -22.12
CA GLY A 281 11.62 12.23 -21.22
C GLY A 281 12.53 11.08 -21.62
N TYR A 282 12.70 10.12 -20.71
CA TYR A 282 13.51 8.92 -20.92
C TYR A 282 12.60 7.70 -20.95
N GLN A 283 12.50 7.08 -22.12
CA GLN A 283 11.58 5.98 -22.38
C GLN A 283 12.31 4.64 -22.46
N ALA A 284 11.80 3.61 -21.79
CA ALA A 284 12.34 2.25 -21.85
C ALA A 284 11.23 1.22 -22.02
N PHE A 285 11.37 0.36 -23.05
CA PHE A 285 10.50 -0.79 -23.24
C PHE A 285 11.02 -2.01 -22.48
N LYS A 286 10.14 -2.67 -21.73
CA LYS A 286 10.43 -3.88 -20.96
C LYS A 286 9.67 -5.06 -21.54
N ASP A 287 10.34 -5.90 -22.33
CA ASP A 287 9.78 -7.17 -22.79
C ASP A 287 9.89 -8.24 -21.70
N THR A 288 8.80 -8.42 -20.96
CA THR A 288 8.67 -9.45 -19.92
C THR A 288 7.41 -10.27 -20.18
N SER A 289 7.02 -11.16 -19.26
CA SER A 289 5.73 -11.86 -19.31
C SER A 289 4.53 -10.89 -19.34
N TYR A 290 4.73 -9.65 -18.88
CA TYR A 290 3.76 -8.56 -18.96
C TYR A 290 4.47 -7.33 -19.55
N PRO A 291 4.57 -7.22 -20.89
CA PRO A 291 5.35 -6.15 -21.49
C PRO A 291 4.79 -4.77 -21.12
N SER A 292 5.70 -3.83 -20.88
CA SER A 292 5.37 -2.46 -20.53
C SER A 292 6.35 -1.49 -21.16
N CYS A 293 5.93 -0.22 -21.25
CA CYS A 293 6.82 0.88 -21.52
C CYS A 293 6.79 1.84 -20.33
N GLU A 294 7.96 2.28 -19.92
CA GLU A 294 8.18 3.26 -18.85
C GLU A 294 8.67 4.56 -19.49
N LEU A 295 8.18 5.69 -19.01
CA LEU A 295 8.64 7.02 -19.39
C LEU A 295 8.86 7.86 -18.14
N VAL A 296 10.11 8.27 -17.92
CA VAL A 296 10.50 9.11 -16.79
C VAL A 296 10.74 10.54 -17.24
N ILE A 297 10.19 11.49 -16.49
CA ILE A 297 10.36 12.92 -16.73
C ILE A 297 10.89 13.56 -15.45
N VAL A 298 12.03 14.23 -15.56
CA VAL A 298 12.60 15.03 -14.46
C VAL A 298 11.79 16.32 -14.30
N ARG A 299 11.34 16.61 -13.07
CA ARG A 299 10.61 17.84 -12.73
C ARG A 299 11.49 18.85 -12.03
N THR A 300 12.26 18.39 -11.07
CA THR A 300 13.21 19.22 -10.32
C THR A 300 14.51 18.46 -10.17
N LYS A 301 15.61 19.20 -10.04
CA LYS A 301 16.95 18.65 -9.80
C LYS A 301 17.77 19.66 -9.01
N ASP A 302 18.34 19.22 -7.89
CA ASP A 302 19.26 20.00 -7.08
C ASP A 302 20.72 19.76 -7.49
N THR A 303 21.64 20.49 -6.85
CA THR A 303 23.08 20.40 -7.12
C THR A 303 23.72 19.08 -6.69
N SER A 304 23.02 18.27 -5.90
CA SER A 304 23.48 16.95 -5.43
C SER A 304 23.01 15.79 -6.33
N ASP A 305 22.35 16.11 -7.44
CA ASP A 305 21.60 15.20 -8.32
C ASP A 305 20.36 14.59 -7.67
N ALA A 306 19.89 15.07 -6.52
CA ALA A 306 18.59 14.66 -5.98
C ALA A 306 17.50 15.50 -6.64
N GLY A 307 16.34 14.90 -6.87
CA GLY A 307 15.26 15.60 -7.53
C GLY A 307 13.97 14.81 -7.54
N GLU A 308 12.98 15.40 -8.20
CA GLU A 308 11.65 14.85 -8.31
C GLU A 308 11.41 14.42 -9.75
N ILE A 309 10.84 13.23 -9.91
CA ILE A 309 10.45 12.69 -11.21
C ILE A 309 8.97 12.39 -11.24
N VAL A 310 8.43 12.36 -12.44
CA VAL A 310 7.14 11.77 -12.75
C VAL A 310 7.39 10.61 -13.69
N GLU A 311 6.89 9.44 -13.33
CA GLU A 311 7.02 8.21 -14.08
C GLU A 311 5.65 7.76 -14.58
N PHE A 312 5.58 7.49 -15.87
CA PHE A 312 4.44 6.94 -16.56
C PHE A 312 4.75 5.51 -16.97
N ILE A 313 3.85 4.57 -16.65
CA ILE A 313 3.99 3.18 -17.08
C ILE A 313 2.71 2.77 -17.78
N VAL A 314 2.83 2.23 -18.99
CA VAL A 314 1.72 1.57 -19.68
C VAL A 314 2.12 0.14 -20.01
N GLY A 315 1.30 -0.82 -19.60
CA GLY A 315 1.57 -2.25 -19.79
C GLY A 315 0.31 -3.04 -20.07
N GLY A 316 0.49 -4.29 -20.50
CA GLY A 316 -0.61 -5.19 -20.80
C GLY A 316 -0.13 -6.60 -21.09
N SER A 317 -1.06 -7.56 -21.05
CA SER A 317 -0.76 -8.94 -21.45
C SER A 317 -0.25 -8.99 -22.89
N LYS A 318 0.56 -10.01 -23.23
CA LYS A 318 1.05 -10.19 -24.62
C LYS A 318 -0.08 -10.33 -25.64
N SER A 319 -1.24 -10.85 -25.21
CA SER A 319 -2.45 -10.96 -26.03
C SER A 319 -3.14 -9.62 -26.33
N LYS A 320 -2.78 -8.55 -25.63
CA LYS A 320 -3.27 -7.20 -25.89
C LYS A 320 -2.26 -6.47 -26.76
N GLU A 321 -2.59 -6.39 -28.05
CA GLU A 321 -1.78 -5.69 -29.05
C GLU A 321 -2.08 -4.20 -29.03
N PHE A 322 -1.05 -3.41 -28.77
CA PHE A 322 -1.00 -1.95 -28.90
C PHE A 322 0.46 -1.51 -28.70
N ASP A 323 0.81 -0.35 -29.24
CA ASP A 323 2.10 0.27 -28.96
C ASP A 323 2.08 0.87 -27.55
N ARG A 324 2.80 0.21 -26.63
CA ARG A 324 2.89 0.62 -25.22
C ARG A 324 3.67 1.91 -25.07
N CYS A 325 4.67 2.14 -25.91
CA CYS A 325 5.53 3.31 -25.81
C CYS A 325 4.85 4.55 -26.38
N GLU A 326 4.16 4.42 -27.51
CA GLU A 326 3.29 5.47 -28.03
C GLU A 326 2.18 5.82 -27.03
N ALA A 327 1.50 4.81 -26.47
CA ALA A 327 0.48 5.02 -25.44
C ALA A 327 1.03 5.71 -24.18
N THR A 328 2.27 5.37 -23.77
CA THR A 328 2.93 6.02 -22.63
C THR A 328 3.25 7.49 -22.91
N GLN A 329 3.70 7.82 -24.12
CA GLN A 329 3.94 9.21 -24.51
C GLN A 329 2.65 10.01 -24.59
N ALA A 330 1.58 9.44 -25.16
CA ALA A 330 0.26 10.07 -25.20
C ALA A 330 -0.28 10.32 -23.79
N PHE A 331 -0.11 9.36 -22.89
CA PHE A 331 -0.49 9.51 -21.49
C PHE A 331 0.28 10.65 -20.81
N ALA A 332 1.61 10.69 -20.98
CA ALA A 332 2.43 11.76 -20.42
C ALA A 332 2.03 13.14 -20.97
N LYS A 333 1.88 13.28 -22.29
CA LYS A 333 1.49 14.55 -22.94
C LYS A 333 0.12 15.06 -22.45
N ALA A 334 -0.81 14.16 -22.12
CA ALA A 334 -2.11 14.54 -21.59
C ALA A 334 -2.06 15.00 -20.13
N VAL A 335 -1.16 14.44 -19.32
CA VAL A 335 -1.05 14.73 -17.88
C VAL A 335 -0.14 15.93 -17.59
N LEU A 336 0.94 16.08 -18.34
CA LEU A 336 1.95 17.13 -18.13
C LEU A 336 1.39 18.55 -17.96
N PRO A 337 0.39 19.00 -18.74
CA PRO A 337 -0.20 20.33 -18.57
C PRO A 337 -0.92 20.53 -17.22
N LYS A 338 -1.26 19.45 -16.50
CA LYS A 338 -1.91 19.48 -15.19
C LYS A 338 -0.93 19.43 -14.02
N LEU A 339 0.36 19.31 -14.30
CA LEU A 339 1.41 19.34 -13.29
C LEU A 339 1.94 20.76 -13.10
N PRO A 340 2.46 21.10 -11.91
CA PRO A 340 3.13 22.37 -11.69
C PRO A 340 4.27 22.60 -12.70
N SER A 341 4.30 23.78 -13.31
CA SER A 341 5.35 24.17 -14.24
C SER A 341 6.68 24.36 -13.51
N ALA A 342 7.74 23.72 -14.03
CA ALA A 342 9.12 23.92 -13.56
C ALA A 342 9.61 25.35 -13.84
#